data_AF-A0A7C2C5W2-F1
#
_entry.id   AF-A0A7C2C5W2-F1
#
_cell.length_a   1.000
_cell.length_b   1.000
_cell.length_c   1.000
_cell.angle_alpha   90.00
_cell.angle_beta   90.00
_cell.angle_gamma   90.00
#
_symmetry.space_group_name_H-M   'P 1'
#
loop_
_entity.id
_entity.type
_entity.pdbx_description
1 polymer ?
#
loop_
_entity_poly.entity_id
_entity_poly.type
_entity_poly.pdbx_seq_one_letter_code
_entity_poly.pdbx_strand_id
1 'polypeptide(L)'
;PAPEPTAPVPTPTPEFYRGPLVVANTGGLGVYLRAEPADETRRIRAWPERTRLEALGEEAEGGGRRWVRVRDPAGNTGWVPAEYVARAGP
;
A
#
# COMPACT_ATOMS: atom_id res chain seq x y z
N PRO A 1 19.72 17.81 -14.84
CA PRO A 1 18.62 16.82 -14.81
C PRO A 1 17.90 16.85 -13.45
N ALA A 2 16.72 17.46 -13.39
CA ALA A 2 15.82 17.29 -12.26
C ALA A 2 15.15 15.91 -12.41
N PRO A 3 15.02 15.09 -11.35
CA PRO A 3 14.18 13.91 -11.44
C PRO A 3 12.74 14.40 -11.58
N GLU A 4 12.16 14.22 -12.77
CA GLU A 4 10.72 14.43 -12.96
C GLU A 4 9.98 13.52 -11.97
N PRO A 5 8.96 14.00 -11.23
CA PRO A 5 8.06 13.13 -10.51
C PRO A 5 7.46 12.18 -11.52
N THR A 6 8.00 10.98 -11.59
CA THR A 6 7.59 9.98 -12.57
C THR A 6 6.17 9.61 -12.19
N ALA A 7 5.20 10.01 -13.00
CA ALA A 7 3.84 9.49 -12.90
C ALA A 7 3.95 7.95 -12.79
N PRO A 8 3.26 7.30 -11.85
CA PRO A 8 3.45 5.89 -11.57
C PRO A 8 3.18 5.10 -12.86
N VAL A 9 4.21 4.49 -13.43
CA VAL A 9 4.06 3.60 -14.58
C VAL A 9 3.37 2.34 -14.03
N PRO A 10 2.21 1.93 -14.58
CA PRO A 10 1.55 0.71 -14.12
C PRO A 10 2.44 -0.49 -14.47
N THR A 11 3.18 -0.98 -13.49
CA THR A 11 3.96 -2.22 -13.58
C THR A 11 2.99 -3.40 -13.57
N PRO A 12 3.24 -4.51 -14.30
CA PRO A 12 2.36 -5.68 -14.24
C PRO A 12 2.19 -6.14 -12.79
N THR A 13 0.96 -6.00 -12.29
CA THR A 13 0.54 -6.39 -10.94
C THR A 13 0.90 -7.85 -10.68
N PRO A 14 1.83 -8.17 -9.75
CA PRO A 14 2.02 -9.53 -9.29
C PRO A 14 0.69 -10.08 -8.75
N GLU A 15 0.33 -11.31 -9.14
CA GLU A 15 -0.91 -11.95 -8.68
C GLU A 15 -1.05 -12.02 -7.15
N PHE A 16 0.07 -11.86 -6.44
CA PHE A 16 0.16 -11.79 -4.99
C PHE A 16 -0.75 -10.71 -4.37
N TYR A 17 -0.98 -9.59 -5.07
CA TYR A 17 -1.83 -8.48 -4.59
C TYR A 17 -3.25 -8.54 -5.11
N ARG A 18 -3.72 -9.71 -5.59
CA ARG A 18 -5.14 -9.93 -5.90
C ARG A 18 -5.81 -10.67 -4.74
N GLY A 19 -6.59 -9.94 -3.93
CA GLY A 19 -7.39 -10.49 -2.85
C GLY A 19 -7.17 -9.82 -1.49
N PRO A 20 -7.60 -10.48 -0.39
CA PRO A 20 -7.43 -9.92 0.95
C PRO A 20 -5.95 -9.84 1.32
N LEU A 21 -5.53 -8.65 1.75
CA LEU A 21 -4.23 -8.40 2.35
C LEU A 21 -4.39 -8.21 3.86
N VAL A 22 -3.31 -8.41 4.60
CA VAL A 22 -3.21 -8.03 6.01
C VAL A 22 -2.00 -7.15 6.21
N VAL A 23 -2.10 -6.19 7.11
CA VAL A 23 -0.94 -5.44 7.59
C VAL A 23 -0.02 -6.38 8.33
N ALA A 24 1.22 -6.50 7.88
CA ALA A 24 2.24 -7.39 8.42
C ALA A 24 3.62 -6.70 8.35
N ASN A 25 4.64 -7.25 9.01
CA ASN A 25 6.01 -6.73 8.97
C ASN A 25 6.16 -5.28 9.48
N THR A 26 5.27 -4.81 10.35
CA THR A 26 5.33 -3.45 10.92
C THR A 26 5.98 -3.41 12.30
N GLY A 27 6.34 -4.56 12.85
CA GLY A 27 6.94 -4.68 14.18
C GLY A 27 5.99 -4.21 15.29
N GLY A 28 4.68 -4.28 15.06
CA GLY A 28 3.66 -3.80 16.00
C GLY A 28 3.34 -2.30 15.91
N LEU A 29 3.98 -1.54 15.03
CA LEU A 29 3.69 -0.11 14.83
C LEU A 29 2.47 0.14 13.92
N GLY A 30 2.11 -0.84 13.10
CA GLY A 30 1.10 -0.67 12.06
C GLY A 30 1.63 0.06 10.82
N VAL A 31 0.74 0.26 9.85
CA VAL A 31 1.03 0.90 8.57
C VAL A 31 0.14 2.12 8.36
N TYR A 32 0.68 3.16 7.74
CA TYR A 32 -0.11 4.31 7.33
C TYR A 32 -0.68 4.09 5.93
N LEU A 33 -2.01 4.15 5.82
CA LEU A 33 -2.72 4.37 4.57
C LEU A 33 -2.46 5.79 4.09
N ARG A 34 -1.96 5.94 2.86
CA ARG A 34 -1.59 7.23 2.28
C ARG A 34 -2.43 7.53 1.04
N ALA A 35 -2.69 8.80 0.77
CA ALA A 35 -3.41 9.19 -0.45
C ALA A 35 -2.53 9.08 -1.70
N GLU A 36 -1.22 9.25 -1.53
CA GLU A 36 -0.22 9.22 -2.60
C GLU A 36 0.94 8.29 -2.20
N PRO A 37 1.49 7.50 -3.16
CA PRO A 37 2.66 6.68 -2.91
C PRO A 37 3.89 7.58 -2.67
N ALA A 38 4.76 7.18 -1.75
CA ALA A 38 5.98 7.91 -1.33
C ALA A 38 5.80 9.24 -0.59
N ASP A 39 4.59 9.82 -0.54
CA ASP A 39 4.33 11.06 0.19
C ASP A 39 4.09 10.82 1.68
N GLU A 40 5.04 11.19 2.54
CA GLU A 40 4.93 11.03 4.00
C GLU A 40 3.96 12.02 4.66
N THR A 41 3.60 13.10 3.97
CA THR A 41 2.67 14.14 4.44
C THR A 41 1.22 13.79 4.14
N ARG A 42 0.95 12.96 3.11
CA ARG A 42 -0.39 12.59 2.65
C ARG A 42 -0.96 11.35 3.35
N ARG A 43 -0.90 11.32 4.68
CA ARG A 43 -1.41 10.20 5.49
C ARG A 43 -2.93 10.33 5.65
N ILE A 44 -3.67 9.30 5.25
CA ILE A 44 -5.12 9.21 5.48
C ILE A 44 -5.38 8.67 6.88
N ARG A 45 -4.84 7.48 7.19
CA ARG A 45 -5.04 6.83 8.48
C ARG A 45 -3.96 5.80 8.81
N ALA A 46 -3.71 5.58 10.09
CA ALA A 46 -2.87 4.47 10.55
C ALA A 46 -3.72 3.23 10.83
N TRP A 47 -3.26 2.07 10.39
CA TRP A 47 -3.86 0.77 10.64
C TRP A 47 -2.89 -0.11 11.41
N PRO A 48 -3.29 -0.69 12.55
CA PRO A 48 -2.42 -1.56 13.32
C PRO A 48 -2.07 -2.82 12.53
N GLU A 49 -1.02 -3.52 12.97
CA GLU A 49 -0.68 -4.82 12.43
C GLU A 49 -1.85 -5.80 12.58
N ARG A 50 -1.94 -6.78 11.67
CA ARG A 50 -3.05 -7.74 11.55
C ARG A 50 -4.39 -7.12 11.15
N THR A 51 -4.40 -5.85 10.72
CA THR A 51 -5.58 -5.26 10.07
C THR A 51 -5.78 -5.88 8.69
N ARG A 52 -7.00 -6.33 8.41
CA ARG A 52 -7.38 -6.80 7.07
C ARG A 52 -7.66 -5.61 6.15
N LEU A 53 -7.05 -5.66 4.97
CA LEU A 53 -7.18 -4.70 3.89
C LEU A 53 -7.60 -5.44 2.63
N GLU A 54 -8.28 -4.77 1.73
CA GLU A 54 -8.69 -5.35 0.46
C GLU A 54 -7.82 -4.75 -0.64
N ALA A 55 -7.00 -5.56 -1.32
CA ALA A 55 -6.24 -5.04 -2.44
C ALA A 55 -7.15 -4.76 -3.62
N LEU A 56 -7.02 -3.56 -4.18
CA LEU A 56 -7.74 -3.17 -5.39
C LEU A 56 -7.03 -3.65 -6.66
N GLY A 57 -5.81 -4.22 -6.52
CA GLY A 57 -4.99 -4.70 -7.63
C GLY A 57 -4.21 -3.61 -8.37
N GLU A 58 -4.26 -2.37 -7.87
CA GLU A 58 -3.43 -1.26 -8.38
C GLU A 58 -2.15 -1.17 -7.56
N GLU A 59 -1.04 -0.93 -8.25
CA GLU A 59 0.28 -0.77 -7.63
C GLU A 59 1.00 0.44 -8.23
N ALA A 60 1.87 1.05 -7.43
CA ALA A 60 2.66 2.19 -7.82
C ALA A 60 4.08 2.06 -7.24
N GLU A 61 5.07 2.50 -7.99
CA GLU A 61 6.43 2.65 -7.50
C GLU A 61 6.68 4.12 -7.14
N GLY A 62 7.20 4.36 -5.93
CA GLY A 62 7.46 5.72 -5.47
C GLY A 62 8.51 5.71 -4.37
N GLY A 63 9.46 6.65 -4.43
CA GLY A 63 10.53 6.76 -3.42
C GLY A 63 11.38 5.50 -3.28
N GLY A 64 11.57 4.75 -4.37
CA GLY A 64 12.34 3.51 -4.41
C GLY A 64 11.67 2.29 -3.78
N ARG A 65 10.37 2.36 -3.47
CA ARG A 65 9.59 1.25 -2.89
C ARG A 65 8.26 1.07 -3.61
N ARG A 66 7.70 -0.13 -3.50
CA ARG A 66 6.39 -0.48 -4.08
C ARG A 66 5.27 -0.15 -3.12
N TRP A 67 4.17 0.31 -3.69
CA TRP A 67 2.95 0.69 -3.02
C TRP A 67 1.80 -0.07 -3.64
N VAL A 68 0.91 -0.57 -2.79
CA VAL A 68 -0.30 -1.27 -3.21
C VAL A 68 -1.49 -0.42 -2.82
N ARG A 69 -2.41 -0.24 -3.76
CA ARG A 69 -3.68 0.40 -3.49
C ARG A 69 -4.61 -0.59 -2.82
N VAL A 70 -5.07 -0.20 -1.65
CA VAL A 70 -5.90 -1.01 -0.79
C VAL A 70 -7.11 -0.21 -0.32
N ARG A 71 -8.21 -0.92 -0.08
CA ARG A 71 -9.37 -0.41 0.63
C ARG A 71 -9.33 -0.90 2.08
N ASP A 72 -9.47 0.04 2.98
CA ASP A 72 -9.53 -0.23 4.41
C ASP A 72 -10.93 -0.66 4.86
N PRO A 73 -11.08 -1.26 6.06
CA PRO A 73 -12.38 -1.77 6.51
C PRO A 73 -13.40 -0.68 6.83
N ALA A 74 -13.00 0.59 6.89
CA ALA A 74 -13.92 1.73 6.98
C ALA A 74 -14.25 2.32 5.60
N GLY A 75 -13.85 1.69 4.51
CA GLY A 75 -14.17 2.08 3.14
C GLY A 75 -13.27 3.15 2.53
N ASN A 76 -12.20 3.58 3.20
CA ASN A 76 -11.27 4.52 2.58
C ASN A 76 -10.28 3.76 1.70
N THR A 77 -9.93 4.38 0.59
CA THR A 77 -8.98 3.81 -0.36
C THR A 77 -7.70 4.62 -0.32
N GLY A 78 -6.56 3.94 -0.31
CA GLY A 78 -5.26 4.58 -0.35
C GLY A 78 -4.15 3.60 -0.66
N TRP A 79 -2.93 4.06 -0.52
CA TRP A 79 -1.69 3.37 -0.83
C TRP A 79 -1.00 2.97 0.47
N VAL A 80 -0.55 1.73 0.52
CA VAL A 80 0.29 1.20 1.60
C VAL A 80 1.56 0.61 1.01
N PRO A 81 2.70 0.66 1.72
CA PRO A 81 3.93 0.03 1.25
C PRO A 81 3.72 -1.48 1.14
N ALA A 82 4.09 -2.04 0.00
CA ALA A 82 3.93 -3.46 -0.31
C ALA A 82 4.71 -4.37 0.66
N GLU A 83 5.78 -3.84 1.27
CA GLU A 83 6.59 -4.51 2.30
C GLU A 83 5.83 -4.72 3.63
N TYR A 84 4.87 -3.84 3.93
CA TYR A 84 4.08 -3.87 5.17
C TYR A 84 2.70 -4.51 5.00
N VAL A 85 2.48 -5.17 3.88
CA VAL A 85 1.27 -5.96 3.62
C VAL A 85 1.64 -7.34 3.12
N ALA A 86 0.93 -8.34 3.62
CA ALA A 86 1.05 -9.72 3.18
C ALA A 86 -0.29 -10.22 2.69
N ARG A 87 -0.27 -11.17 1.74
CA ARG A 87 -1.48 -11.89 1.36
C ARG A 87 -2.08 -12.55 2.59
N ALA A 88 -3.35 -12.30 2.86
CA ALA A 88 -4.07 -13.08 3.85
C ALA A 88 -4.09 -14.52 3.32
N GLY A 89 -3.37 -15.43 3.99
CA GLY A 89 -3.48 -16.85 3.70
C GLY A 89 -4.93 -17.33 3.85
N PRO A 90 -5.30 -18.44 3.20
CA PRO A 90 -6.58 -19.10 3.46
C PRO A 90 -6.76 -19.47 4.93
#